data_AF-A0A957TMX4-F1
#
_entry.id   AF-A0A957TMX4-F1
#
_cell.length_a   1.000
_cell.length_b   1.000
_cell.length_c   1.000
_cell.angle_alpha   90.00
_cell.angle_beta   90.00
_cell.angle_gamma   90.00
#
_symmetry.space_group_name_H-M   'P 1'
#
loop_
_entity.id
_entity.type
_entity.pdbx_description
1 polymer ?
#
loop_
_entity_poly.entity_id
_entity_poly.type
_entity_poly.pdbx_seq_one_letter_code
_entity_poly.pdbx_strand_id
1 'polypeptide(L)'
;PQIAHVGLNEKSAQEQHIAIETFVKHFDDVDRPRTDGETEGFVKIHVKKGTDKIVGATIVASEAGEMINEITTAMVGGMGLKKLATVIHPYPVQAEAIKKIADGYNRTRLTPVVKWAFKSWMAWLRR
;
A
#
# COMPACT_ATOMS: atom_id res chain seq x y z
N PRO A 1 9.26 13.10 -11.60
CA PRO A 1 9.12 12.54 -10.23
C PRO A 1 10.43 11.88 -9.78
N GLN A 2 10.70 11.85 -8.47
CA GLN A 2 11.78 11.06 -7.87
C GLN A 2 11.45 9.56 -7.92
N ILE A 3 12.47 8.72 -7.73
CA ILE A 3 12.32 7.26 -7.63
C ILE A 3 13.03 6.79 -6.35
N ALA A 4 12.33 6.01 -5.53
CA ALA A 4 12.89 5.37 -4.35
C ALA A 4 12.48 3.90 -4.29
N HIS A 5 13.38 3.05 -3.80
CA HIS A 5 13.19 1.60 -3.77
C HIS A 5 13.85 0.97 -2.53
N VAL A 6 13.21 -0.07 -1.98
CA VAL A 6 13.76 -0.90 -0.90
C VAL A 6 13.34 -2.36 -1.10
N GLY A 7 14.23 -3.29 -0.75
CA GLY A 7 13.94 -4.72 -0.74
C GLY A 7 13.90 -5.37 -2.13
N LEU A 8 12.97 -6.31 -2.31
CA LEU A 8 12.79 -7.05 -3.55
C LEU A 8 11.93 -6.28 -4.56
N ASN A 9 12.28 -6.38 -5.84
CA ASN A 9 11.39 -6.11 -6.96
C ASN A 9 10.87 -7.44 -7.55
N GLU A 10 9.96 -7.38 -8.53
CA GLU A 10 9.36 -8.57 -9.13
C GLU A 10 10.40 -9.52 -9.74
N LYS A 11 11.41 -8.96 -10.43
CA LYS A 11 12.48 -9.73 -11.07
C LYS A 11 13.34 -10.46 -10.02
N SER A 12 13.82 -9.75 -9.00
CA SER A 12 14.64 -10.34 -7.94
C SER A 12 13.85 -11.35 -7.11
N ALA A 13 12.55 -11.11 -6.90
CA ALA A 13 11.68 -12.08 -6.23
C ALA A 13 11.53 -13.36 -7.06
N GLN A 14 11.38 -13.25 -8.38
CA GLN A 14 11.35 -14.40 -9.29
C GLN A 14 12.67 -15.18 -9.30
N GLU A 15 13.81 -14.47 -9.39
CA GLU A 15 15.15 -15.07 -9.35
C GLU A 15 15.42 -15.81 -8.02
N GLN A 16 14.87 -15.31 -6.92
CA GLN A 16 15.00 -15.94 -5.59
C GLN A 16 13.89 -16.97 -5.28
N HIS A 17 13.00 -17.26 -6.24
CA HIS A 17 11.84 -18.13 -6.06
C HIS A 17 10.93 -17.74 -4.88
N ILE A 18 10.83 -16.44 -4.61
CA ILE A 18 9.95 -15.88 -3.57
C ILE A 18 8.64 -15.46 -4.24
N ALA A 19 7.57 -16.20 -3.95
CA ALA A 19 6.23 -15.81 -4.39
C ALA A 19 5.79 -14.52 -3.67
N ILE A 20 5.37 -13.53 -4.45
CA ILE A 20 4.91 -12.22 -3.95
C ILE A 20 3.51 -11.88 -4.46
N GLU A 21 2.82 -11.05 -3.70
CA GLU A 21 1.61 -10.31 -4.11
C GLU A 21 1.96 -8.83 -4.18
N THR A 22 1.62 -8.19 -5.30
CA THR A 22 1.99 -6.79 -5.57
C THR A 22 0.74 -5.91 -5.52
N PHE A 23 0.86 -4.81 -4.78
CA PHE A 23 -0.18 -3.79 -4.67
C PHE A 23 0.34 -2.48 -5.22
N VAL A 24 -0.47 -1.82 -6.07
CA VAL A 24 -0.10 -0.56 -6.72
C VAL A 24 -1.18 0.47 -6.45
N LYS A 25 -0.76 1.72 -6.19
CA LYS A 25 -1.65 2.88 -6.13
C LYS A 25 -1.04 4.03 -6.90
N HIS A 26 -1.78 4.55 -7.87
CA HIS A 26 -1.41 5.73 -8.64
C HIS A 26 -1.79 7.01 -7.86
N PHE A 27 -1.04 8.08 -8.08
CA PHE A 27 -1.23 9.34 -7.36
C PHE A 27 -2.42 10.18 -7.86
N ASP A 28 -2.97 9.85 -9.03
CA ASP A 28 -4.25 10.37 -9.54
C ASP A 28 -5.45 10.01 -8.63
N ASP A 29 -5.31 8.98 -7.79
CA ASP A 29 -6.29 8.54 -6.80
C ASP A 29 -6.03 9.09 -5.37
N VAL A 30 -5.12 10.06 -5.21
CA VAL A 30 -4.71 10.62 -3.90
C VAL A 30 -4.89 12.13 -3.89
N ASP A 31 -5.56 12.65 -2.86
CA ASP A 31 -6.08 14.02 -2.87
C ASP A 31 -4.98 15.08 -2.83
N ARG A 32 -3.89 14.84 -2.07
CA ARG A 32 -2.75 15.76 -2.01
C ARG A 32 -2.08 15.95 -3.38
N PRO A 33 -1.56 14.91 -4.06
CA PRO A 33 -0.96 15.09 -5.38
C PRO A 33 -1.93 15.66 -6.43
N ARG A 34 -3.23 15.32 -6.37
CA ARG A 34 -4.23 15.95 -7.25
C ARG A 34 -4.32 17.47 -7.04
N THR A 35 -4.31 17.90 -5.78
CA THR A 35 -4.39 19.32 -5.41
C THR A 35 -3.11 20.06 -5.78
N ASP A 36 -1.95 19.40 -5.63
CA ASP A 36 -0.64 19.96 -5.97
C ASP A 36 -0.33 19.89 -7.48
N GLY A 37 -1.14 19.18 -8.29
CA GLY A 37 -0.87 18.94 -9.71
C GLY A 37 0.19 17.88 -9.99
N GLU A 38 0.63 17.13 -8.98
CA GLU A 38 1.74 16.18 -9.00
C GLU A 38 1.27 14.72 -9.10
N THR A 39 0.35 14.43 -10.03
CA THR A 39 -0.31 13.12 -10.12
C THR A 39 0.53 12.03 -10.81
N GLU A 40 1.69 12.37 -11.34
CA GLU A 40 2.56 11.43 -12.04
C GLU A 40 3.20 10.41 -11.09
N GLY A 41 3.04 9.12 -11.43
CA GLY A 41 3.73 8.02 -10.78
C GLY A 41 2.84 7.14 -9.92
N PHE A 42 3.44 6.43 -8.96
CA PHE A 42 2.77 5.42 -8.16
C PHE A 42 3.56 5.03 -6.90
N VAL A 43 2.85 4.39 -5.96
CA VAL A 43 3.44 3.54 -4.93
C VAL A 43 3.17 2.09 -5.29
N LYS A 44 4.19 1.24 -5.21
CA LYS A 44 4.12 -0.21 -5.41
C LYS A 44 4.71 -0.90 -4.20
N ILE A 45 3.99 -1.83 -3.58
CA ILE A 45 4.46 -2.61 -2.41
C ILE A 45 4.28 -4.10 -2.69
N HIS A 46 5.31 -4.88 -2.34
CA HIS A 46 5.36 -6.32 -2.47
C HIS A 46 5.23 -7.00 -1.11
N VAL A 47 4.28 -7.93 -1.00
CA VAL A 47 4.08 -8.77 0.19
C VAL A 47 4.42 -10.21 -0.16
N LYS A 48 5.12 -10.92 0.72
CA LYS A 48 5.35 -12.36 0.52
C LYS A 48 4.02 -13.10 0.55
N LYS A 49 3.72 -13.84 -0.53
CA LYS A 49 2.45 -14.53 -0.73
C LYS A 49 2.11 -15.45 0.43
N GLY A 50 0.86 -15.38 0.89
CA GLY A 50 0.37 -16.17 2.03
C GLY A 50 0.82 -15.65 3.40
N THR A 51 1.45 -14.47 3.45
CA THR A 51 1.87 -13.81 4.69
C THR A 51 1.45 -12.33 4.69
N ASP A 52 1.76 -11.63 5.78
CA ASP A 52 1.62 -10.17 5.90
C ASP A 52 2.97 -9.44 5.72
N LYS A 53 4.05 -10.17 5.40
CA LYS A 53 5.41 -9.61 5.39
C LYS A 53 5.66 -8.78 4.14
N ILE A 54 5.96 -7.50 4.32
CA ILE A 54 6.48 -6.63 3.26
C ILE A 54 7.89 -7.10 2.90
N VAL A 55 8.15 -7.30 1.61
CA VAL A 55 9.46 -7.74 1.11
C VAL A 55 10.13 -6.72 0.19
N GLY A 56 9.39 -5.70 -0.26
CA GLY A 56 9.97 -4.58 -0.97
C GLY A 56 8.91 -3.57 -1.41
N ALA A 57 9.37 -2.42 -1.87
CA ALA A 57 8.51 -1.38 -2.42
C ALA A 57 9.29 -0.48 -3.40
N THR A 58 8.55 0.13 -4.31
CA THR A 58 9.03 1.15 -5.23
C THR A 58 8.06 2.31 -5.24
N ILE A 59 8.57 3.53 -5.10
CA ILE A 59 7.78 4.77 -5.15
C ILE A 59 8.33 5.65 -6.27
N VAL A 60 7.43 6.14 -7.11
CA VAL A 60 7.71 7.15 -8.13
C VAL A 60 6.81 8.34 -7.84
N ALA A 61 7.35 9.40 -7.24
CA ALA A 61 6.60 10.55 -6.72
C ALA A 61 7.51 11.76 -6.54
N SER A 62 6.97 12.96 -6.30
CA SER A 62 7.76 14.16 -5.98
C SER A 62 8.58 14.01 -4.70
N GLU A 63 8.02 13.33 -3.69
CA GLU A 63 8.64 13.10 -2.37
C GLU A 63 8.99 11.61 -2.13
N ALA A 64 9.31 10.86 -3.19
CA ALA A 64 9.53 9.41 -3.09
C ALA A 64 10.62 9.03 -2.07
N GLY A 65 11.70 9.81 -2.01
CA GLY A 65 12.82 9.57 -1.09
C GLY A 65 12.44 9.68 0.39
N GLU A 66 11.49 10.55 0.73
CA GLU A 66 10.99 10.67 2.11
C GLU A 66 9.94 9.61 2.42
N MET A 67 9.04 9.34 1.47
CA MET A 67 7.97 8.35 1.63
C MET A 67 8.51 6.91 1.83
N ILE A 68 9.62 6.55 1.18
CA ILE A 68 10.17 5.19 1.28
C ILE A 68 10.67 4.85 2.69
N ASN A 69 10.97 5.87 3.51
CA ASN A 69 11.43 5.68 4.89
C ASN A 69 10.36 4.97 5.73
N GLU A 70 9.07 5.29 5.55
CA GLU A 70 7.97 4.59 6.25
C GLU A 70 7.98 3.08 5.97
N ILE A 71 8.15 2.70 4.69
CA ILE A 71 8.20 1.29 4.29
C ILE A 71 9.45 0.61 4.85
N THR A 72 10.59 1.30 4.83
CA THR A 72 11.85 0.80 5.37
C THR A 72 11.74 0.56 6.87
N THR A 73 11.19 1.51 7.62
CA THR A 73 10.89 1.37 9.05
C THR A 73 9.93 0.21 9.31
N ALA A 74 8.88 0.05 8.51
CA ALA A 74 7.96 -1.07 8.63
C ALA A 74 8.65 -2.42 8.39
N MET A 75 9.49 -2.53 7.37
CA MET A 75 10.25 -3.75 7.06
C MET A 75 11.22 -4.12 8.19
N VAL A 76 11.98 -3.15 8.71
CA VAL A 76 12.90 -3.35 9.85
C VAL A 76 12.13 -3.73 11.12
N GLY A 77 11.01 -3.07 11.38
CA GLY A 77 10.14 -3.34 12.52
C GLY A 77 9.29 -4.61 12.39
N GLY A 78 9.40 -5.36 11.28
CA GLY A 78 8.59 -6.55 11.02
C GLY A 78 7.08 -6.27 10.88
N MET A 79 6.70 -5.03 10.59
CA MET A 79 5.31 -4.60 10.40
C MET A 79 4.85 -4.94 9.00
N GLY A 80 3.74 -5.67 8.91
CA GLY A 80 3.08 -5.98 7.65
C GLY A 80 2.09 -4.91 7.18
N LEU A 81 1.53 -5.10 5.99
CA LEU A 81 0.51 -4.17 5.45
C LEU A 81 -0.73 -4.11 6.35
N LYS A 82 -1.11 -5.21 7.01
CA LYS A 82 -2.21 -5.18 7.99
C LYS A 82 -1.97 -4.16 9.09
N LYS A 83 -0.73 -4.08 9.60
CA LYS A 83 -0.38 -3.14 10.68
C LYS A 83 -0.23 -1.72 10.16
N LEU A 84 0.35 -1.53 8.97
CA LEU A 84 0.39 -0.21 8.31
C LEU A 84 -1.01 0.36 8.07
N ALA A 85 -2.00 -0.48 7.75
CA ALA A 85 -3.39 -0.07 7.65
C ALA A 85 -4.00 0.43 8.99
N THR A 86 -3.33 0.27 10.12
CA THR A 86 -3.76 0.88 11.41
C THR A 86 -3.09 2.21 11.70
N VAL A 87 -2.06 2.58 10.93
CA VAL A 87 -1.36 3.86 11.07
C VAL A 87 -2.27 5.00 10.62
N ILE A 88 -2.34 6.05 11.43
CA ILE A 88 -3.06 7.28 11.12
C ILE A 88 -2.10 8.16 10.32
N HIS A 89 -2.37 8.29 9.03
CA HIS A 89 -1.66 9.25 8.18
C HIS A 89 -2.34 10.62 8.34
N PRO A 90 -1.58 11.71 8.47
CA PRO A 90 -2.13 13.06 8.37
C PRO A 90 -2.86 13.25 7.05
N TYR A 91 -3.87 14.12 7.00
CA TYR A 91 -4.61 14.43 5.77
C TYR A 91 -4.57 15.94 5.48
N PRO A 92 -4.30 16.37 4.23
CA PRO A 92 -3.92 15.55 3.07
C PRO A 92 -2.38 15.43 2.91
N VAL A 93 -1.84 14.23 2.64
CA VAL A 93 -0.41 14.01 2.34
C VAL A 93 -0.18 12.99 1.22
N GLN A 94 0.96 13.03 0.53
CA GLN A 94 1.27 12.04 -0.54
C GLN A 94 1.37 10.61 0.00
N ALA A 95 1.87 10.45 1.22
CA ALA A 95 1.99 9.15 1.91
C ALA A 95 0.65 8.41 2.10
N GLU A 96 -0.50 9.08 1.96
CA GLU A 96 -1.80 8.40 1.97
C GLU A 96 -1.94 7.33 0.87
N ALA A 97 -1.11 7.38 -0.18
CA ALA A 97 -0.98 6.28 -1.14
C ALA A 97 -0.60 4.95 -0.46
N ILE A 98 0.32 4.98 0.52
CA ILE A 98 0.76 3.81 1.30
C ILE A 98 -0.42 3.27 2.13
N LYS A 99 -1.12 4.17 2.83
CA LYS A 99 -2.35 3.83 3.57
C LYS A 99 -3.40 3.19 2.67
N LYS A 100 -3.68 3.78 1.50
CA LYS A 100 -4.67 3.25 0.54
C LYS A 100 -4.29 1.86 0.02
N ILE A 101 -3.00 1.57 -0.18
CA ILE A 101 -2.51 0.22 -0.48
C ILE A 101 -2.79 -0.74 0.68
N ALA A 102 -2.44 -0.34 1.90
CA ALA A 102 -2.62 -1.17 3.09
C ALA A 102 -4.11 -1.49 3.35
N ASP A 103 -5.00 -0.52 3.15
CA ASP A 103 -6.46 -0.71 3.23
C ASP A 103 -6.96 -1.63 2.10
N GLY A 104 -6.41 -1.49 0.89
CA GLY A 104 -6.67 -2.39 -0.23
C GLY A 104 -6.30 -3.84 0.09
N TYR A 105 -5.11 -4.05 0.65
CA TYR A 105 -4.64 -5.35 1.15
C TYR A 105 -5.58 -5.93 2.22
N ASN A 106 -6.01 -5.13 3.19
CA ASN A 106 -6.95 -5.62 4.21
C ASN A 106 -8.30 -6.07 3.62
N ARG A 107 -8.78 -5.43 2.56
CA ARG A 107 -10.03 -5.83 1.88
C ARG A 107 -9.92 -7.17 1.17
N THR A 108 -8.74 -7.56 0.68
CA THR A 108 -8.55 -8.89 0.03
C THR A 108 -8.61 -10.04 1.04
N ARG A 109 -8.39 -9.74 2.33
CA ARG A 109 -8.35 -10.73 3.42
C ARG A 109 -9.68 -10.96 4.14
N LEU A 110 -10.72 -10.22 3.77
CA LEU A 110 -12.06 -10.43 4.32
C LEU A 110 -12.60 -11.78 3.84
N THR A 111 -13.05 -12.63 4.78
CA THR A 111 -13.70 -13.89 4.41
C THR A 111 -15.01 -13.62 3.67
N PRO A 112 -15.50 -14.54 2.81
CA PRO A 112 -16.73 -14.35 2.06
C PRO A 112 -17.94 -14.00 2.96
N VAL A 113 -18.04 -14.67 4.11
CA VAL A 113 -19.10 -14.44 5.10
C VAL A 113 -19.02 -13.03 5.69
N VAL A 114 -17.83 -12.60 6.11
CA VAL A 114 -17.62 -11.25 6.67
C VAL A 114 -17.89 -10.19 5.60
N LYS A 115 -17.44 -10.42 4.36
CA LYS A 115 -17.69 -9.52 3.23
C LYS A 115 -19.19 -9.39 2.92
N TRP A 116 -19.93 -10.49 2.98
CA TRP A 116 -21.38 -10.50 2.80
C TRP A 116 -22.12 -9.77 3.93
N ALA A 117 -21.77 -10.06 5.19
CA ALA A 117 -22.37 -9.41 6.35
C ALA A 117 -22.11 -7.89 6.33
N PHE A 118 -20.87 -7.48 6.05
CA PHE A 118 -20.48 -6.07 5.94
C PHE A 118 -21.25 -5.36 4.82
N LYS A 119 -21.36 -5.96 3.64
CA LYS A 119 -22.16 -5.40 2.53
C LYS A 119 -23.62 -5.23 2.90
N SER A 120 -24.23 -6.23 3.53
CA SER A 120 -25.64 -6.22 3.92
C SER A 120 -25.91 -5.13 4.97
N TRP A 121 -25.03 -5.00 5.97
CA TRP A 121 -25.12 -3.96 6.98
C TRP A 121 -24.94 -2.55 6.39
N MET A 122 -23.94 -2.35 5.52
CA MET A 122 -23.73 -1.08 4.83
C MET A 122 -24.91 -0.69 3.92
N ALA A 123 -25.56 -1.66 3.28
CA ALA A 123 -26.76 -1.42 2.48
C ALA A 123 -27.95 -1.00 3.34
N TRP A 124 -28.06 -1.53 4.57
CA TRP A 124 -29.07 -1.13 5.53
C TRP A 124 -28.83 0.29 6.07
N LEU A 125 -27.58 0.65 6.41
CA LEU A 125 -27.22 2.00 6.90
C LEU A 125 -27.39 3.12 5.87
N ARG A 126 -27.48 2.78 4.57
CA ARG A 126 -27.69 3.74 3.48
C ARG A 126 -29.18 3.95 3.16
N ARG A 127 -30.08 3.31 3.91
CA ARG A 127 -31.53 3.57 3.88
C ARG A 127 -31.90 4.48 5.03
#